data_AF-A0A381QUM3-F1
#
_entry.id   AF-A0A381QUM3-F1
#
_cell.length_a   1.000
_cell.length_b   1.000
_cell.length_c   1.000
_cell.angle_alpha   90.00
_cell.angle_beta   90.00
_cell.angle_gamma   90.00
#
_symmetry.space_group_name_H-M   'P 1'
#
loop_
_entity.id
_entity.type
_entity.pdbx_description
1 polymer ?
#
loop_
_entity_poly.entity_id
_entity_poly.type
_entity_poly.pdbx_seq_one_letter_code
_entity_poly.pdbx_strand_id
1 'polypeptide(L)'
;MLLNAVNRCHVCIPLIALGIGGMTIEEGFRAHQLSPSSWNRFEECPRKYWLSRQGLPRKVSMPASMGNAIHNSVEDLCNLDLTGKDDEETGWLPPTTREVLDRHWQIEHD
;
A
#
# COMPACT_ATOMS: atom_id res chain seq x y z
N MET A 1 -11.75 -12.42 -14.58
CA MET A 1 -11.44 -12.96 -13.24
C MET A 1 -9.97 -12.68 -12.98
N LEU A 2 -9.67 -11.69 -12.12
CA LEU A 2 -8.44 -11.52 -11.32
C LEU A 2 -8.47 -10.09 -10.75
N LEU A 3 -9.11 -9.95 -9.59
CA LEU A 3 -9.05 -8.78 -8.72
C LEU A 3 -8.16 -9.18 -7.54
N ASN A 4 -6.86 -8.83 -7.56
CA ASN A 4 -5.96 -9.05 -6.42
C ASN A 4 -4.75 -8.11 -6.52
N ALA A 5 -4.93 -6.85 -6.12
CA ALA A 5 -3.89 -5.97 -5.57
C ALA A 5 -4.50 -4.58 -5.34
N VAL A 6 -5.44 -4.50 -4.41
CA VAL A 6 -5.68 -3.24 -3.72
C VAL A 6 -5.73 -3.64 -2.27
N ASN A 7 -4.92 -2.95 -1.48
CA ASN A 7 -4.88 -2.90 -0.04
C ASN A 7 -6.28 -2.55 0.54
N ARG A 8 -7.24 -3.45 0.35
CA ARG A 8 -8.52 -3.48 1.02
C ARG A 8 -8.24 -4.15 2.35
N CYS A 9 -8.38 -3.40 3.43
CA CYS A 9 -8.84 -3.97 4.68
C CYS A 9 -10.18 -4.67 4.40
N HIS A 10 -10.11 -5.92 3.95
CA HIS A 10 -11.27 -6.79 3.91
C HIS A 10 -11.65 -7.04 5.36
N VAL A 11 -12.76 -6.43 5.74
CA VAL A 11 -13.64 -6.82 6.83
C VAL A 11 -13.51 -8.32 7.11
N CYS A 12 -13.22 -8.65 8.36
CA CYS A 12 -13.35 -9.96 9.01
C CYS A 12 -13.64 -11.13 8.05
N ILE A 13 -12.59 -11.78 7.52
CA ILE A 13 -12.70 -13.16 7.09
C ILE A 13 -12.38 -14.00 8.33
N PRO A 14 -13.33 -14.76 8.92
CA PRO A 14 -13.04 -15.62 10.03
C PRO A 14 -12.31 -16.85 9.49
N LEU A 15 -10.98 -16.75 9.40
CA LEU A 15 -10.13 -17.90 9.14
C LEU A 15 -9.92 -18.66 10.46
N ILE A 16 -10.95 -19.36 10.94
CA ILE A 16 -10.79 -20.42 11.95
C ILE A 16 -11.69 -21.59 11.55
N ALA A 17 -11.26 -22.34 10.55
CA ALA A 17 -11.60 -23.75 10.44
C ALA A 17 -10.56 -24.53 11.27
N LEU A 18 -11.06 -25.42 12.14
CA LEU A 18 -10.35 -26.33 13.04
C LEU A 18 -9.90 -25.75 14.40
N GLY A 19 -10.82 -25.84 15.36
CA GLY A 19 -10.56 -26.58 16.58
C GLY A 19 -9.89 -25.85 17.75
N ILE A 20 -10.54 -26.00 18.90
CA ILE A 20 -10.04 -25.83 20.28
C ILE A 20 -10.04 -24.39 20.83
N GLY A 21 -10.96 -24.18 21.80
CA GLY A 21 -10.83 -23.14 22.82
C GLY A 21 -11.66 -21.88 22.55
N GLY A 22 -12.93 -21.91 22.97
CA GLY A 22 -13.75 -20.71 23.01
C GLY A 22 -13.14 -19.63 23.90
N MET A 23 -12.70 -18.54 23.28
CA MET A 23 -12.72 -17.23 23.91
C MET A 23 -13.87 -16.47 23.26
N THR A 24 -14.98 -16.37 23.98
CA THR A 24 -16.03 -15.39 23.68
C THR A 24 -15.38 -14.02 23.68
N ILE A 25 -15.18 -13.43 22.49
CA ILE A 25 -14.78 -12.03 22.39
C ILE A 25 -16.02 -11.24 22.80
N GLU A 26 -15.99 -10.72 24.03
CA GLU A 26 -16.96 -9.75 24.55
C GLU A 26 -17.25 -8.69 23.46
N GLU A 27 -18.54 -8.48 23.15
CA GLU A 27 -19.04 -7.43 22.24
C GLU A 27 -18.64 -6.05 22.77
N GLY A 28 -17.39 -5.66 22.52
CA GLY A 28 -16.81 -4.44 23.08
C GLY A 28 -15.29 -4.41 23.07
N PHE A 29 -14.61 -5.56 22.99
CA PHE A 29 -13.15 -5.59 22.90
C PHE A 29 -12.68 -5.34 21.46
N ARG A 30 -12.69 -4.06 21.04
CA ARG A 30 -11.92 -3.64 19.86
C ARG A 30 -10.44 -3.65 20.25
N ALA A 31 -9.78 -4.80 20.09
CA ALA A 31 -8.33 -4.85 20.13
C ALA A 31 -7.80 -3.76 19.20
N HIS A 32 -7.10 -2.78 19.77
CA HIS A 32 -6.53 -1.68 18.99
C HIS A 32 -5.38 -2.27 18.17
N GLN A 33 -5.71 -2.74 16.96
CA GLN A 33 -4.73 -3.28 16.02
C GLN A 33 -3.99 -2.10 15.39
N LEU A 34 -2.71 -1.99 15.70
CA LEU A 34 -1.81 -1.06 15.03
C LEU A 34 -1.22 -1.75 13.80
N SER A 35 -1.15 -1.02 12.68
CA SER A 35 -0.39 -1.53 11.53
C SER A 35 1.09 -1.70 11.91
N PRO A 36 1.82 -2.62 11.28
CA PRO A 36 3.27 -2.76 11.52
C PRO A 36 4.03 -1.44 11.40
N SER A 37 3.69 -0.61 10.40
CA SER A 37 4.27 0.73 10.23
C SER A 37 3.90 1.72 11.35
N SER A 38 2.72 1.57 11.96
CA SER A 38 2.31 2.37 13.12
C SER A 38 3.04 1.96 14.39
N TRP A 39 3.27 0.65 14.56
CA TRP A 39 4.07 0.10 15.67
C TRP A 39 5.52 0.58 15.60
N ASN A 40 6.16 0.49 14.43
CA ASN A 40 7.54 0.95 14.25
C ASN A 40 7.72 2.44 14.62
N ARG A 41 6.74 3.31 14.30
CA ARG A 41 6.80 4.73 14.70
C ARG A 41 6.57 4.94 16.19
N PHE A 42 5.75 4.10 16.83
CA PHE A 42 5.54 4.15 18.27
C PHE A 42 6.82 3.79 19.03
N GLU A 43 7.50 2.72 18.59
CA GLU A 43 8.80 2.30 19.13
C GLU A 43 9.88 3.37 18.92
N GLU A 44 9.91 4.02 17.74
CA GLU A 44 10.87 5.10 17.46
C GLU A 44 10.64 6.33 18.38
N CYS A 45 9.40 6.81 18.49
CA CYS A 45 9.05 7.94 19.34
C CYS A 45 7.53 8.01 19.60
N PRO A 46 7.07 7.75 20.84
CA PRO A 46 5.64 7.82 21.19
C PRO A 46 4.99 9.18 20.88
N ARG A 47 5.73 10.29 21.08
CA ARG A 47 5.26 11.65 20.76
C ARG A 47 5.02 11.83 19.26
N LYS A 48 5.91 11.32 18.41
CA LYS A 48 5.81 11.38 16.94
C LYS A 48 4.60 10.57 16.46
N TYR A 49 4.37 9.39 17.05
CA TYR A 49 3.19 8.58 16.78
C TYR A 49 1.89 9.31 17.18
N TRP A 50 1.82 9.88 18.39
CA TRP A 50 0.61 10.58 18.84
C TRP A 50 0.28 11.82 17.98
N LEU A 51 1.28 12.65 17.65
CA LEU A 51 1.11 13.80 16.76
C LEU A 51 0.67 13.39 15.35
N SER A 52 1.08 12.20 14.88
CA SER A 52 0.67 11.68 13.57
C SER A 52 -0.84 11.45 13.44
N ARG A 53 -1.52 11.24 14.57
CA ARG A 53 -2.97 10.95 14.64
C ARG A 53 -3.84 12.20 14.72
N GLN A 54 -3.25 13.38 14.91
CA GLN A 54 -3.97 14.65 15.08
C GLN A 54 -4.39 15.30 13.75
N GLY A 55 -4.10 14.67 12.60
CA GLY A 55 -4.53 15.17 11.29
C GLY A 55 -3.89 16.50 10.87
N LEU A 56 -2.76 16.88 11.48
CA LEU A 56 -2.02 18.08 11.09
C LEU A 56 -1.61 17.98 9.61
N PRO A 57 -1.59 19.10 8.85
CA PRO A 57 -1.14 19.09 7.46
C PRO A 57 0.27 18.51 7.38
N ARG A 58 0.40 17.36 6.73
CA ARG A 58 1.68 16.69 6.53
C ARG A 58 2.09 16.92 5.09
N LYS A 59 3.03 17.83 4.89
CA LYS A 59 3.79 17.82 3.64
C LYS A 59 4.61 16.53 3.65
N VAL A 60 4.30 15.62 2.72
CA VAL A 60 5.10 14.42 2.53
C VAL A 60 6.51 14.88 2.15
N SER A 61 7.54 14.27 2.72
CA SER A 61 8.91 14.66 2.40
C SER A 61 9.21 14.25 0.95
N MET A 62 10.06 15.03 0.25
CA MET A 62 10.47 14.70 -1.12
C MET A 62 10.89 13.23 -1.32
N PRO A 63 11.64 12.59 -0.40
CA PRO A 63 11.97 11.17 -0.53
C PRO A 63 10.76 10.23 -0.43
N ALA A 64 9.77 10.56 0.40
CA ALA A 64 8.56 9.75 0.53
C ALA A 64 7.65 9.89 -0.70
N SER A 65 7.51 11.12 -1.23
CA SER A 65 6.81 11.37 -2.50
C SER A 65 7.46 10.64 -3.67
N MET A 66 8.79 10.70 -3.79
CA MET A 66 9.53 9.96 -4.82
C MET A 66 9.36 8.44 -4.66
N GLY A 67 9.42 7.94 -3.42
CA GLY A 67 9.21 6.53 -3.13
C GLY A 67 7.82 6.05 -3.55
N ASN A 68 6.78 6.83 -3.24
CA ASN A 68 5.41 6.54 -3.68
C ASN A 68 5.30 6.52 -5.21
N ALA A 69 5.87 7.52 -5.90
CA ALA A 69 5.83 7.60 -7.36
C ALA A 69 6.44 6.34 -8.00
N ILE A 70 7.59 5.89 -7.49
CA ILE A 70 8.26 4.67 -7.97
C ILE A 70 7.42 3.42 -7.65
N HIS A 71 6.91 3.28 -6.42
CA HIS A 71 6.10 2.12 -6.02
C HIS A 71 4.87 1.94 -6.91
N ASN A 72 4.11 3.02 -7.10
CA ASN A 72 2.91 3.01 -7.94
C ASN A 72 3.26 2.74 -9.41
N SER A 73 4.40 3.27 -9.89
CA SER A 73 4.87 3.01 -11.25
C SER A 73 5.17 1.53 -11.48
N VAL A 74 5.87 0.89 -10.53
CA VAL A 74 6.18 -0.55 -10.63
C VAL A 74 4.91 -1.39 -10.56
N GLU A 75 3.96 -1.05 -9.68
CA GLU A 75 2.67 -1.73 -9.60
C GLU A 75 1.90 -1.65 -10.94
N ASP A 76 1.87 -0.48 -11.57
CA ASP A 76 1.21 -0.30 -12.87
C ASP A 76 1.92 -1.06 -13.99
N LEU A 77 3.26 -1.07 -14.01
CA LEU A 77 4.04 -1.84 -14.98
C LEU A 77 3.80 -3.35 -14.85
N CYS A 78 3.67 -3.85 -13.62
CA CYS A 78 3.33 -5.25 -13.35
C CYS A 78 1.90 -5.62 -13.79
N ASN A 79 1.02 -4.63 -13.94
CA ASN A 79 -0.37 -4.81 -14.36
C ASN A 79 -0.62 -4.42 -15.83
N LEU A 80 0.45 -4.21 -16.63
CA LEU A 80 0.29 -3.94 -18.06
C LEU A 80 -0.41 -5.08 -18.78
N ASP A 81 -1.38 -4.73 -19.61
CA ASP A 81 -1.94 -5.68 -20.57
C ASP A 81 -0.95 -5.92 -21.70
N LEU A 82 -0.50 -7.17 -21.81
CA LEU A 82 0.41 -7.62 -22.87
C LEU A 82 -0.33 -8.41 -23.95
N THR A 83 -1.67 -8.47 -23.89
CA THR A 83 -2.48 -9.17 -24.89
C THR A 83 -2.26 -8.54 -26.27
N GLY A 84 -1.75 -9.32 -27.22
CA GLY A 84 -1.47 -8.86 -28.59
C GLY A 84 -0.10 -8.22 -28.80
N LYS A 85 0.76 -8.24 -27.78
CA LYS A 85 2.17 -7.91 -27.91
C LYS A 85 2.95 -9.10 -28.47
N ASP A 86 3.81 -8.86 -29.44
CA ASP A 86 4.62 -9.91 -30.06
C ASP A 86 5.82 -10.28 -29.18
N ASP A 87 6.19 -11.55 -29.15
CA ASP A 87 7.30 -12.04 -28.31
C ASP A 87 8.66 -11.48 -28.75
N GLU A 88 8.78 -11.07 -30.02
CA GLU A 88 9.98 -10.44 -30.59
C GLU A 88 9.98 -8.90 -30.45
N GLU A 89 8.90 -8.30 -29.92
CA GLU A 89 8.81 -6.85 -29.74
C GLU A 89 9.74 -6.39 -28.62
N THR A 90 10.80 -5.66 -29.00
CA THR A 90 11.80 -5.13 -28.07
C THR A 90 11.80 -3.61 -28.03
N GLY A 91 12.34 -3.03 -26.96
CA GLY A 91 12.54 -1.58 -26.83
C GLY A 91 11.32 -0.77 -26.35
N TRP A 92 10.14 -1.37 -26.21
CA TRP A 92 8.93 -0.69 -25.72
C TRP A 92 8.94 -0.39 -24.22
N LEU A 93 9.67 -1.18 -23.42
CA LEU A 93 9.63 -1.10 -21.96
C LEU A 93 10.23 0.22 -21.42
N PRO A 94 11.45 0.66 -21.82
CA PRO A 94 12.01 1.92 -21.32
C PRO A 94 11.14 3.17 -21.54
N PRO A 95 10.56 3.42 -22.73
CA PRO A 95 9.67 4.58 -22.92
C PRO A 95 8.37 4.45 -22.13
N THR A 96 7.78 3.24 -22.06
CA THR A 96 6.56 2.98 -21.26
C THR A 96 6.82 3.25 -19.77
N THR A 97 7.93 2.74 -19.24
CA THR A 97 8.34 2.96 -17.85
C THR A 97 8.56 4.43 -17.55
N ARG A 98 9.17 5.19 -18.47
CA ARG A 98 9.32 6.64 -18.31
C ARG A 98 7.96 7.34 -18.25
N GLU A 99 7.06 7.04 -19.18
CA GLU A 99 5.74 7.67 -19.23
C GLU A 99 4.93 7.40 -17.94
N VAL A 100 4.94 6.15 -17.46
CA VAL A 100 4.27 5.77 -16.20
C VAL A 100 4.89 6.51 -15.01
N LEU A 101 6.22 6.60 -14.95
CA LEU A 101 6.91 7.28 -13.87
C LEU A 101 6.66 8.79 -13.88
N ASP A 102 6.72 9.44 -15.05
CA ASP A 102 6.49 10.87 -15.19
C ASP A 102 5.06 11.23 -14.73
N ARG A 103 4.07 10.39 -15.09
CA ARG A 103 2.68 10.55 -14.62
C ARG A 103 2.58 10.47 -13.09
N HIS A 104 3.18 9.47 -12.46
CA HIS A 104 3.14 9.32 -11.00
C HIS A 104 3.94 10.38 -10.28
N TRP A 105 5.05 10.84 -10.85
CA TRP A 105 5.82 11.96 -10.33
C TRP A 105 5.00 13.25 -10.31
N GLN A 106 4.27 13.53 -11.39
CA GLN A 106 3.41 14.72 -11.47
C GLN A 106 2.35 14.71 -10.35
N ILE A 107 1.74 13.55 -10.06
CA ILE A 107 0.75 13.40 -8.99
C ILE A 107 1.35 13.63 -7.59
N GLU A 108 2.56 13.12 -7.33
CA GLU A 108 3.19 13.21 -6.00
C GLU A 108 3.91 14.55 -5.76
N HIS A 109 4.21 15.29 -6.83
CA HIS A 109 4.86 16.60 -6.80
C HIS A 109 3.87 17.76 -6.64
N ASP A 110 2.68 17.67 -7.25
CA ASP A 110 1.62 18.70 -7.22
C ASP A 110 0.91 18.79 -5.85
#